data_AF-D3L8Z9-F1
#
_entry.id   AF-D3L8Z9-F1
#
_cell.length_a   1.000
_cell.length_b   1.000
_cell.length_c   1.000
_cell.angle_alpha   90.00
_cell.angle_beta   90.00
_cell.angle_gamma   90.00
#
_symmetry.space_group_name_H-M   'P 1'
#
loop_
_entity.id
_entity.type
_entity.pdbx_description
1 polymer ?
#
loop_
_entity_poly.entity_id
_entity_poly.type
_entity_poly.pdbx_seq_one_letter_code
_entity_poly.pdbx_strand_id
1 'polypeptide(L)' 'MAKFPEQLKKYRNKKNLSQEDLAGKLFISRQAISKWESGETTPDLNNLIKLSELLDVSLDTLVLGSE' A
#
# COMPACT_ATOMS: atom_id res chain seq x y z
N MET A 1 7.80 16.00 0.37
CA MET A 1 6.93 15.24 -0.55
C MET A 1 6.97 13.79 -0.11
N ALA A 2 5.88 13.28 0.46
CA ALA A 2 5.81 11.87 0.85
C ALA A 2 5.63 11.01 -0.40
N LYS A 3 6.39 9.92 -0.52
CA LYS A 3 6.30 9.01 -1.67
C LYS A 3 5.37 7.84 -1.33
N PHE A 4 4.59 7.35 -2.30
CA PHE A 4 3.70 6.19 -2.17
C PHE A 4 4.26 5.02 -1.30
N PRO A 5 5.54 4.58 -1.44
CA PRO A 5 6.10 3.51 -0.61
C PRO A 5 6.01 3.78 0.90
N GLU A 6 6.25 5.03 1.32
CA GLU A 6 6.22 5.44 2.72
C GLU A 6 4.79 5.48 3.25
N GLN A 7 3.84 5.95 2.43
CA GLN A 7 2.42 5.99 2.78
C GLN A 7 1.85 4.58 2.90
N LEU A 8 2.15 3.68 1.95
CA LEU A 8 1.73 2.29 2.00
C LEU A 8 2.16 1.63 3.32
N LYS A 9 3.44 1.77 3.68
CA LYS A 9 3.98 1.24 4.93
C LYS A 9 3.33 1.87 6.17
N LYS A 10 3.12 3.20 6.16
CA LYS A 10 2.47 3.94 7.24
C LYS A 10 1.05 3.43 7.50
N TYR A 11 0.22 3.36 6.46
CA TYR A 11 -1.17 2.94 6.60
C TYR A 11 -1.31 1.44 6.89
N ARG A 12 -0.45 0.59 6.30
CA ARG A 12 -0.38 -0.83 6.67
C ARG A 12 -0.11 -1.01 8.16
N ASN A 13 0.87 -0.30 8.70
CA ASN A 13 1.20 -0.33 10.14
C ASN A 13 0.05 0.24 11.00
N LYS A 14 -0.62 1.31 10.55
CA LYS A 14 -1.81 1.86 11.25
C LYS A 14 -2.96 0.85 11.35
N LYS A 15 -3.10 -0.03 10.36
CA LYS A 15 -4.07 -1.14 10.38
C LYS A 15 -3.55 -2.40 11.10
N ASN A 16 -2.37 -2.35 11.72
CA ASN A 16 -1.69 -3.47 12.38
C ASN A 16 -1.53 -4.71 11.48
N LEU A 17 -1.35 -4.51 10.17
CA LEU A 17 -1.16 -5.60 9.21
C LEU A 17 0.33 -5.85 9.01
N SER A 18 0.76 -7.11 8.97
CA SER A 18 2.07 -7.45 8.41
C SER A 18 2.05 -7.35 6.88
N GLN A 19 3.21 -7.39 6.24
CA GLN A 19 3.29 -7.47 4.77
C GLN A 19 2.61 -8.75 4.24
N GLU A 20 2.68 -9.84 5.00
CA GLU A 20 2.01 -11.11 4.67
C GLU A 20 0.49 -10.96 4.73
N ASP A 21 -0.04 -10.33 5.78
CA ASP A 21 -1.48 -10.13 5.95
C ASP A 21 -2.07 -9.26 4.83
N LEU A 22 -1.37 -8.18 4.47
CA LEU A 22 -1.79 -7.30 3.38
C LEU A 22 -1.72 -8.01 2.03
N ALA A 23 -0.66 -8.79 1.79
CA ALA A 23 -0.53 -9.59 0.57
C ALA A 23 -1.65 -10.64 0.45
N GLY A 24 -1.99 -11.31 1.55
CA GLY A 24 -3.09 -12.27 1.61
C GLY A 24 -4.45 -11.64 1.29
N LYS A 25 -4.71 -10.43 1.80
CA LYS A 25 -5.94 -9.67 1.50
C LYS A 25 -6.03 -9.23 0.03
N LEU A 26 -4.89 -8.99 -0.62
CA LEU A 26 -4.81 -8.59 -2.03
C LEU A 26 -4.69 -9.78 -2.99
N PHE A 27 -4.54 -11.02 -2.47
CA PHE A 27 -4.27 -12.22 -3.24
C PHE A 27 -2.99 -12.13 -4.09
N ILE A 28 -1.93 -11.56 -3.52
CA ILE A 28 -0.61 -11.42 -4.15
C ILE A 28 0.48 -11.97 -3.24
N SER A 29 1.73 -11.98 -3.71
CA SER A 29 2.86 -12.39 -2.89
C SER A 29 3.32 -11.29 -1.93
N ARG A 30 3.83 -11.68 -0.76
CA ARG A 30 4.46 -10.75 0.18
C ARG A 30 5.70 -10.06 -0.38
N GLN A 31 6.40 -10.68 -1.33
CA GLN A 31 7.46 -9.99 -2.08
C GLN A 31 6.93 -8.79 -2.87
N ALA A 32 5.71 -8.84 -3.42
CA ALA A 32 5.13 -7.69 -4.13
C ALA A 32 4.93 -6.50 -3.19
N ILE A 33 4.34 -6.73 -2.00
CA ILE A 33 4.21 -5.69 -0.97
C ILE A 33 5.59 -5.14 -0.56
N SER A 34 6.57 -6.02 -0.35
CA SER A 34 7.93 -5.59 0.01
C SER A 34 8.55 -4.68 -1.05
N LYS A 35 8.40 -5.01 -2.34
CA LYS A 35 8.91 -4.20 -3.45
C LYS A 35 8.17 -2.87 -3.62
N TRP A 36 6.89 -2.83 -3.28
CA TRP A 36 6.11 -1.58 -3.26
C TRP A 36 6.56 -0.66 -2.12
N GLU A 37 6.81 -1.22 -0.93
CA GLU A 37 7.29 -0.45 0.22
C GLU A 37 8.77 -0.03 0.11
N SER A 38 9.58 -0.72 -0.70
CA SER A 38 10.94 -0.29 -1.04
C SER A 38 11.01 0.67 -2.23
N GLY A 39 9.92 0.82 -2.99
CA GLY A 39 9.86 1.66 -4.19
C GLY A 39 10.52 1.03 -5.42
N GLU A 40 10.85 -0.26 -5.39
CA GLU A 40 11.41 -1.00 -6.54
C GLU A 40 10.39 -1.17 -7.66
N THR A 41 9.11 -1.32 -7.31
CA THR A 41 8.00 -1.45 -8.27
C THR A 41 6.78 -0.71 -7.76
N THR A 42 5.81 -0.48 -8.65
CA THR A 42 4.52 0.12 -8.29
C THR A 42 3.37 -0.87 -8.54
N PRO A 43 2.32 -0.85 -7.71
CA PRO A 43 1.08 -1.57 -8.01
C PRO A 43 0.42 -1.03 -9.29
N ASP A 44 -0.39 -1.87 -9.92
CA ASP A 44 -1.35 -1.43 -10.94
C ASP A 44 -2.55 -0.69 -10.31
N LEU A 45 -3.40 -0.12 -11.16
CA LEU A 45 -4.58 0.64 -10.74
C LEU A 45 -5.57 -0.20 -9.90
N ASN A 46 -5.76 -1.47 -10.24
CA ASN A 46 -6.70 -2.33 -9.50
C ASN A 46 -6.20 -2.59 -8.08
N ASN A 47 -4.90 -2.85 -7.93
CA ASN A 47 -4.25 -3.01 -6.64
C ASN A 47 -4.23 -1.71 -5.83
N LEU A 48 -4.05 -0.55 -6.48
CA LEU A 48 -4.18 0.75 -5.83
C LEU A 48 -5.58 0.99 -5.25
N ILE A 49 -6.63 0.72 -6.03
CA ILE A 49 -8.02 0.86 -5.58
C ILE A 49 -8.27 -0.05 -4.36
N LYS A 50 -7.89 -1.33 -4.45
CA LYS A 50 -8.03 -2.26 -3.32
C LYS A 50 -7.23 -1.83 -2.09
N LEU A 51 -6.03 -1.29 -2.29
CA LEU A 51 -5.22 -0.75 -1.19
C LEU A 51 -5.94 0.42 -0.51
N SER A 52 -6.55 1.32 -1.28
CA SER A 52 -7.30 2.46 -0.75
C SER A 52 -8.48 2.00 0.13
N GLU A 53 -9.20 0.98 -0.31
CA GLU A 53 -10.31 0.38 0.43
C GLU A 53 -9.84 -0.38 1.69
N LEU A 54 -8.83 -1.25 1.57
CA LEU A 54 -8.31 -2.06 2.66
C LEU A 54 -7.65 -1.22 3.76
N LEU A 55 -6.97 -0.15 3.37
CA LEU A 55 -6.26 0.75 4.27
C LEU A 55 -7.12 1.92 4.73
N ASP A 56 -8.33 2.06 4.20
CA ASP A 56 -9.32 3.08 4.56
C ASP A 56 -8.72 4.50 4.42
N VAL A 57 -8.21 4.76 3.22
CA VAL A 57 -7.53 6.01 2.85
C VAL A 57 -7.82 6.32 1.38
N SER A 58 -7.94 7.60 1.01
CA SER A 58 -8.12 7.98 -0.39
C SER A 58 -6.89 7.64 -1.24
N LEU A 59 -7.10 7.45 -2.54
CA LEU A 59 -6.00 7.24 -3.50
C LEU A 59 -5.04 8.44 -3.51
N ASP A 60 -5.57 9.66 -3.45
CA ASP A 60 -4.76 10.89 -3.39
C ASP A 60 -3.83 10.89 -2.17
N THR A 61 -4.36 10.58 -0.99
CA THR A 61 -3.53 10.52 0.23
C THR A 61 -2.52 9.37 0.17
N LEU A 62 -2.89 8.23 -0.41
CA LEU A 62 -2.01 7.07 -0.55
C LEU A 62 -0.87 7.31 -1.55
N VAL A 63 -1.15 7.99 -2.67
CA VAL A 63 -0.20 8.15 -3.79
C VAL A 63 0.54 9.48 -3.74
N LEU A 64 -0.19 10.59 -3.54
CA LEU A 64 0.33 11.95 -3.56
C LEU A 64 0.73 12.44 -2.16
N GLY A 65 0.23 11.79 -1.10
CA GLY A 65 0.47 12.21 0.28
C GLY A 65 -0.21 13.53 0.65
N SER A 66 -1.25 13.92 -0.09
CA SER A 66 -2.12 15.05 0.21
C SER A 66 -3.03 14.74 1.40
N GLU A 67 -3.16 15.72 2.31
CA GLU A 67 -4.28 15.80 3.27
C GLU A 67 -5.41 16.62 2.67
#